data_AF-A0A7J2HQN1-F1
#
_entry.id   AF-A0A7J2HQN1-F1
#
_cell.length_a   1.000
_cell.length_b   1.000
_cell.length_c   1.000
_cell.angle_alpha   90.00
_cell.angle_beta   90.00
_cell.angle_gamma   90.00
#
_symmetry.space_group_name_H-M   'P 1'
#
loop_
_entity.id
_entity.type
_entity.pdbx_description
1 polymer ?
#
loop_
_entity_poly.entity_id
_entity_poly.type
_entity_poly.pdbx_seq_one_letter_code
_entity_poly.pdbx_strand_id
1 'polypeptide(L)'
;MKWYKIGREFVYPDYKPMFPRDPEYKLLSVDLELKLNFMERRAFGKVLHKVEALTNISSIKLDAVDMEITSVHVNGKDVDFSYDGSVLEIYP
;
A
#
# COMPACT_ATOMS: atom_id res chain seq x y z
N MET A 1 5.10 -22.00 11.91
CA MET A 1 4.92 -22.08 10.44
C MET A 1 6.14 -22.74 9.84
N LYS A 2 5.94 -23.75 8.98
CA LYS A 2 7.01 -24.54 8.37
C LYS A 2 7.23 -24.01 6.95
N TRP A 3 8.38 -23.41 6.69
CA TRP A 3 8.66 -22.67 5.44
C TRP A 3 9.33 -23.60 4.43
N TYR A 4 8.69 -23.79 3.26
CA TYR A 4 9.25 -24.54 2.15
C TYR A 4 10.17 -23.64 1.31
N LYS A 5 11.41 -24.08 1.08
CA LYS A 5 12.30 -23.46 0.08
C LYS A 5 11.70 -23.71 -1.30
N ILE A 6 11.25 -22.65 -1.97
CA ILE A 6 10.89 -22.71 -3.38
C ILE A 6 12.21 -22.66 -4.16
N GLY A 7 12.59 -23.78 -4.79
CA GLY A 7 13.74 -23.86 -5.70
C GLY A 7 14.60 -25.11 -5.49
N ARG A 8 14.58 -26.02 -6.48
CA ARG A 8 15.61 -27.07 -6.66
C ARG A 8 16.93 -26.38 -7.01
N GLU A 9 17.83 -26.29 -6.03
CA GLU A 9 19.30 -26.29 -6.17
C GLU A 9 19.96 -25.52 -7.34
N PHE A 10 19.34 -24.46 -7.88
CA PHE A 10 20.00 -23.55 -8.82
C PHE A 10 20.50 -22.33 -8.04
N VAL A 11 21.57 -22.52 -7.28
CA VAL A 11 22.23 -21.44 -6.53
C VAL A 11 23.21 -20.78 -7.50
N TYR A 12 22.79 -19.68 -8.12
CA TYR A 12 23.77 -18.79 -8.75
C TYR A 12 24.80 -18.40 -7.65
N PRO A 13 26.12 -18.43 -7.92
CA PRO A 13 27.16 -18.12 -6.93
C PRO A 13 26.95 -16.78 -6.22
N ASP A 14 26.28 -15.84 -6.90
CA ASP A 14 26.01 -14.49 -6.41
C ASP A 14 24.62 -14.33 -5.75
N TYR A 15 23.82 -15.40 -5.66
CA TYR A 15 22.47 -15.32 -5.11
C TYR A 15 22.51 -15.14 -3.58
N LYS A 16 22.32 -13.90 -3.14
CA LYS A 16 22.06 -13.59 -1.73
C LYS A 16 20.56 -13.72 -1.47
N PRO A 17 20.14 -14.39 -0.37
CA PRO A 17 18.75 -14.36 0.05
C PRO A 17 18.27 -12.92 0.20
N MET A 18 17.31 -12.51 -0.64
CA MET A 18 16.64 -11.24 -0.49
C MET A 18 15.45 -11.46 0.45
N PHE A 19 15.67 -11.25 1.74
CA PHE A 19 14.59 -11.27 2.71
C PHE A 19 13.69 -10.05 2.47
N PRO A 20 12.35 -10.22 2.43
CA PRO A 20 11.45 -9.07 2.45
C PRO A 20 11.76 -8.22 3.69
N ARG A 21 11.65 -6.90 3.58
CA ARG A 21 11.73 -6.03 4.76
C ARG A 21 10.60 -6.41 5.71
N ASP A 22 10.87 -6.33 7.02
CA ASP A 22 9.80 -6.42 8.00
C ASP A 22 8.76 -5.32 7.71
N PRO A 23 7.46 -5.66 7.65
CA PRO A 23 6.44 -4.67 7.34
C PRO A 23 6.35 -3.63 8.46
N GLU A 24 6.36 -2.35 8.08
CA GLU A 24 6.29 -1.22 9.01
C GLU A 24 4.90 -1.07 9.64
N TYR A 25 3.87 -1.55 8.93
CA TYR A 25 2.49 -1.51 9.37
C TYR A 25 1.72 -2.74 8.86
N LYS A 26 0.56 -3.00 9.46
CA LYS A 26 -0.38 -4.02 9.07
C LYS A 26 -1.71 -3.40 8.64
N LEU A 27 -2.20 -3.77 7.47
CA LEU A 27 -3.53 -3.42 7.00
C LEU A 27 -4.57 -4.36 7.65
N LEU A 28 -5.47 -3.80 8.47
CA LEU A 28 -6.46 -4.57 9.22
C LEU A 28 -7.78 -4.71 8.47
N SER A 29 -8.26 -3.64 7.85
CA SER A 29 -9.49 -3.64 7.06
C SER A 29 -9.45 -2.56 5.97
N VAL A 30 -10.29 -2.76 4.95
CA VAL A 30 -10.49 -1.82 3.85
C VAL A 30 -11.99 -1.70 3.62
N ASP A 31 -12.52 -0.50 3.78
CA ASP A 31 -13.88 -0.17 3.40
C ASP A 31 -13.83 0.68 2.12
N LEU A 32 -14.43 0.19 1.05
CA LEU A 32 -14.41 0.83 -0.26
C LEU A 32 -15.83 1.23 -0.67
N GLU A 33 -16.01 2.53 -0.93
CA GLU A 33 -17.17 3.06 -1.64
C GLU A 33 -16.74 3.41 -3.07
N LEU A 34 -17.33 2.76 -4.06
CA LEU A 34 -16.98 2.95 -5.47
C LEU A 34 -18.22 3.26 -6.29
N LYS A 35 -18.12 4.27 -7.16
CA LYS A 35 -19.10 4.60 -8.19
C LYS A 35 -18.45 4.42 -9.55
N LEU A 36 -19.17 3.73 -10.44
CA LEU A 36 -18.70 3.41 -11.78
C LEU A 36 -19.49 4.21 -12.80
N ASN A 37 -18.78 4.99 -13.63
CA ASN A 37 -19.31 5.59 -14.83
C ASN A 37 -18.85 4.78 -16.04
N PHE A 38 -19.74 3.92 -16.56
CA PHE A 38 -19.44 3.06 -17.70
C PHE A 38 -19.30 3.82 -19.03
N MET A 39 -19.95 4.98 -19.16
CA MET A 39 -19.87 5.80 -20.37
C MET A 39 -18.49 6.42 -20.52
N GLU A 40 -17.97 6.97 -19.43
CA GLU A 40 -16.64 7.60 -19.38
C GLU A 40 -15.52 6.60 -19.05
N ARG A 41 -15.87 5.34 -18.73
CA ARG A 41 -14.94 4.31 -18.25
C ARG A 41 -14.14 4.78 -17.04
N ARG A 42 -14.82 5.44 -16.09
CA ARG A 42 -14.23 6.02 -14.89
C ARG A 42 -14.78 5.37 -13.63
N ALA A 43 -13.91 5.24 -12.64
CA ALA A 43 -14.27 4.84 -11.30
C ALA A 43 -13.87 5.96 -10.33
N PHE A 44 -14.76 6.32 -9.43
CA PHE A 44 -14.52 7.35 -8.42
C PHE A 44 -15.12 6.91 -7.10
N GLY A 45 -14.51 7.31 -6.00
CA GLY A 45 -14.90 6.74 -4.72
C GLY A 45 -14.05 7.20 -3.57
N LYS A 46 -14.29 6.56 -2.44
CA LYS A 46 -13.54 6.75 -1.20
C LYS A 46 -13.13 5.39 -0.66
N VAL A 47 -11.90 5.32 -0.18
CA VAL A 47 -11.39 4.17 0.55
C VAL A 47 -11.05 4.59 1.97
N LEU A 48 -11.39 3.74 2.95
CA LEU A 48 -10.98 3.86 4.33
C LEU A 48 -10.14 2.65 4.70
N HIS A 49 -8.87 2.89 5.01
CA HIS A 49 -7.96 1.86 5.50
C HIS A 49 -7.88 1.94 7.02
N LYS A 50 -8.03 0.79 7.69
CA LYS A 50 -7.64 0.65 9.10
C LYS A 50 -6.26 0.03 9.15
N VAL A 51 -5.30 0.77 9.68
CA VAL A 51 -3.89 0.39 9.72
C VAL A 51 -3.41 0.32 11.17
N GLU A 52 -2.60 -0.68 11.47
CA GLU A 52 -1.87 -0.83 12.74
C GLU A 52 -0.38 -0.65 12.47
N ALA A 53 0.24 0.36 13.07
CA ALA A 53 1.68 0.53 12.99
C ALA A 53 2.38 -0.56 13.82
N LEU A 54 3.33 -1.27 13.22
CA LEU A 54 4.12 -2.31 13.90
C LEU A 54 5.43 -1.74 14.46
N THR A 55 5.87 -0.61 13.92
CA THR A 55 7.06 0.14 14.34
C THR A 55 6.72 1.64 14.42
N ASN A 56 7.69 2.48 14.80
CA ASN A 56 7.57 3.92 14.60
C ASN A 56 7.68 4.22 13.11
N ILE A 57 6.58 4.67 12.50
CA ILE A 57 6.49 5.00 11.08
C ILE A 57 6.40 6.51 10.88
N SER A 58 7.15 7.04 9.92
CA SER A 58 7.07 8.45 9.50
C SER A 58 6.09 8.66 8.35
N SER A 59 5.70 7.58 7.67
CA SER A 59 4.86 7.63 6.48
C SER A 59 4.16 6.29 6.26
N ILE A 60 3.00 6.31 5.61
CA ILE A 60 2.29 5.13 5.11
C ILE A 60 2.33 5.16 3.59
N LYS A 61 2.85 4.11 2.95
CA LYS A 61 2.91 3.97 1.50
C LYS A 61 1.85 3.00 1.01
N LEU A 62 1.03 3.42 0.06
CA LEU A 62 -0.02 2.61 -0.56
C LEU A 62 0.16 2.61 -2.08
N ASP A 63 -0.04 1.46 -2.70
CA ASP A 63 -0.08 1.36 -4.16
C ASP A 63 -1.36 2.00 -4.69
N ALA A 64 -1.21 2.94 -5.62
CA ALA A 64 -2.29 3.73 -6.19
C ALA A 64 -1.96 4.08 -7.64
N VAL A 65 -1.83 3.10 -8.51
CA VAL A 65 -1.40 3.34 -9.91
C VAL A 65 -2.48 4.04 -10.72
N ASP A 66 -2.09 5.12 -11.41
CA ASP A 66 -2.92 5.87 -12.36
C ASP A 66 -4.25 6.36 -11.76
N MET A 67 -4.16 6.85 -10.52
CA MET A 67 -5.28 7.42 -9.77
C MET A 67 -5.15 8.94 -9.68
N GLU A 68 -6.28 9.63 -9.49
CA GLU A 68 -6.28 11.04 -9.11
C GLU A 68 -6.67 11.13 -7.63
N ILE A 69 -5.70 11.45 -6.78
CA ILE A 69 -5.91 11.56 -5.33
C ILE A 69 -6.37 12.97 -4.99
N THR A 70 -7.64 13.14 -4.66
CA THR A 70 -8.25 14.45 -4.39
C THR A 70 -8.04 14.91 -2.95
N SER A 71 -8.11 14.00 -1.98
CA SER A 71 -7.83 14.29 -0.57
C SER A 71 -7.41 13.03 0.19
N VAL A 72 -6.67 13.24 1.27
CA VAL A 72 -6.27 12.19 2.22
C VAL A 72 -6.53 12.71 3.63
N HIS A 73 -7.12 11.86 4.48
CA HIS A 73 -7.36 12.18 5.87
C HIS A 73 -6.90 11.04 6.77
N VAL A 74 -6.24 11.37 7.88
CA VAL A 74 -5.86 10.41 8.92
C VAL A 74 -6.62 10.76 10.19
N ASN A 75 -7.40 9.79 10.70
CA ASN A 75 -8.22 9.96 11.91
C ASN A 75 -9.09 11.24 11.90
N GLY A 76 -9.61 11.61 10.73
CA GLY A 76 -10.46 12.78 10.53
C GLY A 76 -9.75 14.11 10.35
N LYS A 77 -8.41 14.13 10.27
CA LYS A 77 -7.62 15.34 10.00
C LYS A 77 -7.03 15.30 8.60
N ASP A 78 -7.00 16.46 7.95
CA ASP A 78 -6.22 16.66 6.72
C ASP A 78 -4.74 16.46 7.02
N VAL A 79 -4.06 15.77 6.12
CA VAL A 79 -2.62 15.50 6.21
C VAL A 79 -1.95 15.78 4.88
N ASP A 80 -0.67 16.08 4.94
CA ASP A 80 0.16 16.15 3.75
C ASP A 80 0.40 14.76 3.17
N PHE A 81 0.47 14.68 1.84
CA PHE A 81 0.81 13.47 1.12
C PHE A 81 1.60 13.80 -0.14
N SER A 82 2.40 12.84 -0.60
CA SER A 82 3.03 12.88 -1.93
C SER A 82 2.50 11.74 -2.78
N TYR A 83 2.40 11.97 -4.08
CA TYR A 83 1.88 11.00 -5.02
C TYR A 83 2.62 11.09 -6.35
N ASP A 84 3.23 9.99 -6.78
CA ASP A 84 4.07 9.92 -7.98
C ASP A 84 3.38 9.30 -9.20
N GLY A 85 2.06 9.06 -9.11
CA GLY A 85 1.29 8.35 -10.14
C GLY A 85 1.25 6.83 -9.94
N SER A 86 2.03 6.28 -9.01
CA SER A 86 2.11 4.84 -8.71
C SER A 86 1.95 4.54 -7.22
N VAL A 87 2.58 5.35 -6.37
CA VAL A 87 2.62 5.20 -4.91
C VAL A 87 2.12 6.48 -4.27
N LEU A 88 1.18 6.32 -3.34
CA LEU A 88 0.71 7.35 -2.43
C LEU A 88 1.48 7.23 -1.11
N GLU A 89 2.25 8.25 -0.75
CA GLU A 89 2.94 8.35 0.53
C GLU A 89 2.24 9.39 1.42
N ILE A 90 1.71 8.95 2.56
CA ILE A 90 0.90 9.73 3.50
C ILE A 90 1.75 10.02 4.74
N TYR A 91 1.75 11.26 5.24
CA TYR A 91 2.49 11.66 6.44
C TYR A 91 1.50 11.88 7.63
N PRO A 92 1.34 10.90 8.55
CA PRO A 92 0.29 10.88 9.58
C PRO A 92 0.44 11.92 10.71
#